data_AF-A0A936ZBH4-F1
#
_entry.id   AF-A0A936ZBH4-F1
#
_cell.length_a   1.000
_cell.length_b   1.000
_cell.length_c   1.000
_cell.angle_alpha   90.00
_cell.angle_beta   90.00
_cell.angle_gamma   90.00
#
_symmetry.space_group_name_H-M   'P 1'
#
loop_
_entity.id
_entity.type
_entity.pdbx_description
1 polymer ?
#
loop_
_entity_poly.entity_id
_entity_poly.type
_entity_poly.pdbx_seq_one_letter_code
_entity_poly.pdbx_strand_id
1 'polypeptide(L)' 'MRTYNLFRRKDETELYCAVPESVPVPAFQTDDSWEYARSLDIGALSGFDAAAAHASAAANGFYLFHSAS' A
#
# COMPACT_ATOMS: atom_id res chain seq x y z
N MET A 1 15.02 -3.16 6.52
CA MET A 1 13.79 -3.37 5.74
C MET A 1 12.73 -2.46 6.32
N ARG A 2 11.97 -1.72 5.50
CA ARG A 2 10.82 -0.94 5.98
C ARG A 2 9.57 -1.81 5.82
N THR A 3 8.78 -1.90 6.88
CA THR A 3 7.47 -2.56 6.86
C THR A 3 6.42 -1.58 6.36
N TYR A 4 5.46 -2.06 5.59
CA TYR A 4 4.34 -1.27 5.11
C TYR A 4 3.03 -1.98 5.49
N ASN A 5 2.06 -1.21 5.95
CA ASN A 5 0.67 -1.59 6.09
C ASN A 5 0.03 -1.57 4.70
N LEU A 6 -0.63 -2.67 4.34
CA LEU A 6 -1.28 -2.81 3.06
C LEU A 6 -2.79 -2.67 3.21
N PHE A 7 -3.36 -1.79 2.40
CA PHE A 7 -4.79 -1.58 2.27
C PHE A 7 -5.21 -2.00 0.87
N ARG A 8 -6.26 -2.80 0.75
CA ARG A 8 -6.84 -3.17 -0.54
C ARG A 8 -8.07 -2.32 -0.78
N ARG A 9 -8.30 -1.95 -2.03
CA ARG A 9 -9.51 -1.26 -2.42
C ARG A 9 -10.67 -2.26 -2.56
N LYS A 10 -11.82 -1.96 -1.96
CA LYS A 10 -12.99 -2.87 -1.93
C LYS A 10 -13.66 -3.00 -3.31
N ASP A 11 -13.71 -1.92 -4.08
CA ASP A 11 -14.31 -1.86 -5.42
C ASP A 11 -13.36 -2.31 -6.55
N GLU A 12 -12.06 -2.39 -6.27
CA GLU A 12 -11.02 -2.76 -7.22
C GLU A 12 -9.98 -3.65 -6.53
N THR A 13 -10.24 -4.97 -6.50
CA THR A 13 -9.46 -5.92 -5.69
C THR A 13 -8.00 -6.08 -6.09
N GLU A 14 -7.63 -5.60 -7.28
CA GLU A 14 -6.25 -5.59 -7.76
C GLU A 14 -5.49 -4.33 -7.34
N LEU A 15 -6.17 -3.29 -6.82
CA LEU A 15 -5.55 -2.04 -6.40
C LEU A 15 -5.22 -2.06 -4.89
N TYR A 16 -3.95 -1.80 -4.59
CA TYR A 16 -3.41 -1.78 -3.25
C TYR A 16 -2.75 -0.45 -2.93
N CYS A 17 -2.80 -0.08 -1.65
CA CYS A 17 -2.10 1.05 -1.08
C CYS A 17 -1.15 0.56 0.03
N ALA A 18 0.14 0.84 -0.13
CA ALA A 18 1.16 0.59 0.87
C ALA A 18 1.48 1.87 1.64
N VAL A 19 1.40 1.81 2.97
CA VAL A 19 1.73 2.90 3.90
C VAL A 19 2.83 2.44 4.84
N PRO A 20 3.97 3.12 4.95
CA PRO A 20 4.99 2.73 5.92
C PRO A 20 4.43 2.71 7.35
N GLU A 21 4.76 1.69 8.15
CA GLU A 21 4.26 1.61 9.54
C GLU A 21 4.65 2.82 10.41
N SER A 22 5.75 3.50 10.04
CA SER A 22 6.28 4.65 10.76
C SER A 22 5.58 5.98 10.45
N VAL A 23 4.60 6.00 9.53
CA VAL A 23 3.82 7.21 9.18
C VAL A 23 2.33 7.00 9.46
N PRO A 24 1.60 8.08 9.81
CA PRO A 24 0.16 7.99 10.02
C PRO A 24 -0.55 7.56 8.73
N VAL A 25 -1.59 6.73 8.89
CA VAL A 25 -2.44 6.29 7.78
C VAL A 25 -3.14 7.51 7.16
N PRO A 26 -3.00 7.74 5.85
CA PRO A 26 -3.70 8.83 5.15
C PRO A 26 -5.23 8.75 5.32
N ALA A 27 -5.88 9.90 5.48
CA ALA A 27 -7.31 9.98 5.75
C ALA A 27 -8.20 9.32 4.66
N PHE A 28 -7.78 9.34 3.39
CA PHE A 28 -8.54 8.71 2.30
C PHE A 28 -8.61 7.17 2.42
N GLN A 29 -7.76 6.55 3.24
CA GLN A 29 -7.84 5.11 3.54
C GLN A 29 -8.83 4.80 4.67
N THR A 30 -9.35 5.84 5.33
CA THR A 30 -10.45 5.71 6.30
C THR A 30 -11.82 5.84 5.66
N ASP A 31 -11.89 6.21 4.37
CA ASP A 31 -13.10 6.05 3.59
C ASP A 31 -13.44 4.56 3.46
N ASP A 32 -14.74 4.23 3.52
CA ASP A 32 -15.23 2.85 3.49
C ASP A 32 -14.88 2.09 2.19
N SER A 33 -14.18 2.73 1.25
CA SER A 33 -13.65 2.12 0.02
C SER A 33 -12.38 1.29 0.24
N TRP A 34 -11.70 1.41 1.39
CA TRP A 34 -10.45 0.68 1.67
C TRP A 34 -10.62 -0.29 2.83
N GLU A 35 -10.02 -1.47 2.70
CA GLU A 35 -9.94 -2.47 3.76
C GLU A 35 -8.48 -2.74 4.10
N TYR A 36 -8.17 -2.86 5.39
CA TYR A 36 -6.85 -3.34 5.81
C TYR A 36 -6.70 -4.79 5.36
N ALA A 37 -5.75 -5.06 4.47
CA ALA A 37 -5.57 -6.39 3.89
C ALA A 37 -4.68 -7.25 4.79
N ARG A 38 -3.45 -6.80 5.04
CA ARG A 38 -2.43 -7.45 5.90
C ARG A 38 -1.10 -6.69 5.83
N SER A 39 -0.25 -6.85 6.85
CA SER A 39 1.19 -6.55 6.78
C SER A 39 1.87 -7.68 5.99
N LEU A 40 1.77 -7.64 4.66
CA LEU A 40 2.41 -8.61 3.77
C LEU A 40 3.90 -8.31 3.64
N ASP A 41 4.72 -9.36 3.59
CA ASP A 41 6.07 -9.26 3.06
C ASP A 41 5.95 -8.85 1.59
N ILE A 42 6.30 -7.60 1.32
CA ILE A 42 6.01 -6.94 0.06
C ILE A 42 6.81 -7.53 -1.11
N GLY A 43 7.84 -8.34 -0.80
CA GLY A 43 8.53 -9.14 -1.81
C GLY A 43 7.67 -10.22 -2.46
N ALA A 44 6.51 -10.56 -1.90
CA ALA A 44 5.61 -11.58 -2.44
C ALA A 44 4.51 -11.01 -3.38
N LEU A 45 4.39 -9.68 -3.52
CA LEU A 45 3.37 -9.06 -4.37
C LEU A 45 3.92 -8.79 -5.77
N SER A 46 3.36 -9.46 -6.76
CA SER A 46 3.62 -9.19 -8.18
C SER A 46 3.20 -7.76 -8.52
N GLY A 47 4.11 -6.94 -9.04
CA GLY A 47 3.85 -5.52 -9.34
C GLY A 47 4.25 -4.56 -8.22
N PHE A 48 4.73 -5.06 -7.08
CA PHE A 48 5.33 -4.21 -6.06
C PHE A 48 6.78 -3.83 -6.42
N ASP A 49 7.02 -2.55 -6.68
CA ASP A 49 8.35 -1.97 -6.84
C ASP A 49 8.77 -1.29 -5.53
N ALA A 50 9.73 -1.90 -4.83
CA ALA A 50 10.22 -1.39 -3.55
C ALA A 50 10.93 -0.03 -3.66
N ALA A 51 11.56 0.28 -4.79
CA ALA A 51 12.21 1.56 -5.01
C ALA A 51 11.17 2.66 -5.28
N ALA A 52 10.19 2.36 -6.14
CA ALA A 52 9.05 3.26 -6.37
C ALA A 52 8.25 3.50 -5.09
N ALA A 53 8.02 2.44 -4.30
CA ALA A 53 7.35 2.54 -3.01
C ALA A 53 8.10 3.45 -2.03
N HIS A 54 9.42 3.34 -1.95
CA HIS A 54 10.23 4.24 -1.12
C HIS A 54 10.07 5.69 -1.59
N ALA A 55 10.25 5.95 -2.88
CA ALA A 55 10.19 7.29 -3.45
C ALA A 55 8.81 7.92 -3.26
N SER A 56 7.74 7.18 -3.57
CA SER A 56 6.36 7.65 -3.40
C SER A 56 6.02 7.85 -1.93
N ALA A 57 6.39 6.93 -1.04
CA ALA A 57 6.10 7.09 0.38
C ALA A 57 6.86 8.28 1.00
N ALA A 58 8.08 8.57 0.52
CA ALA A 58 8.82 9.76 0.95
C ALA A 58 8.16 11.08 0.48
N ALA A 59 7.55 11.08 -0.71
CA ALA A 59 6.89 12.27 -1.27
C ALA A 59 5.44 12.46 -0.80
N ASN A 60 4.69 11.35 -0.69
CA ASN A 60 3.23 11.34 -0.54
C ASN A 60 2.75 10.68 0.76
N GLY A 61 3.62 9.96 1.47
CA GLY A 61 3.26 9.15 2.64
C GLY A 61 2.69 7.76 2.31
N PHE A 62 2.49 7.44 1.03
CA PHE A 62 1.95 6.14 0.58
C PHE A 62 2.42 5.78 -0.84
N TYR A 63 2.14 4.55 -1.27
CA TYR A 63 2.37 4.05 -2.62
C TYR A 63 1.17 3.24 -3.12
N LEU A 64 0.63 3.59 -4.28
CA LEU A 64 -0.45 2.87 -4.95
C LEU A 64 0.11 2.00 -6.07
N PHE A 65 -0.39 0.78 -6.17
CA PHE A 65 0.00 -0.15 -7.23
C PHE A 65 -1.09 -1.19 -7.48
N HIS A 66 -1.09 -1.71 -8.71
CA HIS A 66 -1.89 -2.88 -9.07
C HIS A 66 -1.08 -4.15 -8.83
N SER A 67 -1.67 -5.13 -8.16
CA SER A 67 -1.12 -6.48 -8.11
C SER A 67 -1.40 -7.15 -9.45
N ALA A 68 -0.38 -7.73 -10.07
CA ALA A 68 -0.63 -8.64 -11.19
C ALA A 68 -1.17 -9.96 -10.62
N SER A 69 -2.35 -10.37 -11.11
CA SER A 69 -2.98 -11.67 -10.82
C SER A 69 -2.09 -12.85 -11.22
#